data_AF-V7BVN3-F1
#
_entry.id   AF-V7BVN3-F1
#
_cell.length_a   1.000
_cell.length_b   1.000
_cell.length_c   1.000
_cell.angle_alpha   90.00
_cell.angle_beta   90.00
_cell.angle_gamma   90.00
#
_symmetry.space_group_name_H-M   'P 1'
#
loop_
_entity.id
_entity.type
_entity.pdbx_description
1 polymer ?
#
loop_
_entity_poly.entity_id
_entity_poly.type
_entity_poly.pdbx_seq_one_letter_code
_entity_poly.pdbx_strand_id
1 'polypeptide(L)'
;MVCLQELKCVVFGKVSCYNLWGSNEIDWVECGASNNTGGIITMWRKNYFKMLRSFNGSNYFVIEGEWKVGVGVQVTIVNVYN
;
A
#
# COMPACT_ATOMS: atom_id res chain seq x y z
N MET A 1 -0.97 -9.37 -1.24
CA MET A 1 -0.50 -8.00 -1.01
C MET A 1 0.30 -7.59 -2.23
N VAL A 2 0.18 -6.33 -2.67
CA VAL A 2 0.92 -5.80 -3.82
C VAL A 2 1.53 -4.45 -3.45
N CYS A 3 2.77 -4.24 -3.86
CA CYS A 3 3.52 -3.00 -3.70
C CYS A 3 3.84 -2.49 -5.12
N LEU A 4 3.37 -1.29 -5.47
CA LEU A 4 3.66 -0.67 -6.77
C LEU A 4 4.35 0.67 -6.59
N GLN A 5 5.16 1.02 -7.59
CA GLN A 5 6.01 2.21 -7.64
C GLN A 5 5.93 2.81 -9.05
N GLU A 6 6.48 4.01 -9.23
CA GLU A 6 6.51 4.73 -10.53
C GLU A 6 5.12 4.97 -11.12
N LEU A 7 4.11 5.11 -10.26
CA LEU A 7 2.74 5.28 -10.74
C LEU A 7 2.51 6.66 -11.35
N LYS A 8 3.38 7.65 -11.04
CA LYS A 8 3.37 9.02 -11.57
C LYS A 8 2.00 9.70 -11.46
N CYS A 9 1.19 9.25 -10.51
CA CYS A 9 -0.16 9.72 -10.27
C CYS A 9 -0.20 10.43 -8.93
N VAL A 10 -0.86 11.59 -8.91
CA VAL A 10 -0.90 12.48 -7.74
C VAL A 10 -1.90 11.99 -6.69
N VAL A 11 -3.01 11.35 -7.12
CA VAL A 11 -4.08 10.87 -6.24
C VAL A 11 -4.63 9.54 -6.73
N PHE A 12 -4.75 8.54 -5.86
CA PHE A 12 -5.52 7.33 -6.17
C PHE A 12 -6.90 7.40 -5.56
N GLY A 13 -7.89 7.70 -6.41
CA GLY A 13 -9.29 7.57 -6.04
C GLY A 13 -9.65 6.11 -5.74
N LYS A 14 -10.62 5.93 -4.84
CA LYS A 14 -11.19 4.61 -4.47
C LYS A 14 -11.54 3.74 -5.68
N VAL A 15 -12.15 4.33 -6.72
CA VAL A 15 -12.51 3.63 -7.97
C VAL A 15 -11.27 3.12 -8.70
N SER A 16 -10.19 3.92 -8.77
CA SER A 16 -8.94 3.52 -9.39
C SER A 16 -8.31 2.32 -8.67
N CYS A 17 -8.28 2.34 -7.33
CA CYS A 17 -7.77 1.23 -6.52
C CYS A 17 -8.58 -0.06 -6.75
N TYR A 18 -9.91 0.06 -6.80
CA TYR A 18 -10.78 -1.10 -7.03
C TYR A 18 -10.62 -1.68 -8.43
N ASN A 19 -10.47 -0.83 -9.44
CA ASN A 19 -10.23 -1.27 -10.81
C ASN A 19 -8.85 -1.91 -10.96
N LEU A 20 -7.83 -1.33 -10.33
CA LEU A 20 -6.46 -1.84 -10.38
C LEU A 20 -6.34 -3.24 -9.76
N TRP A 21 -7.08 -3.48 -8.68
CA TRP A 21 -7.08 -4.79 -8.00
C TRP A 21 -8.08 -5.79 -8.58
N GLY A 22 -9.21 -5.30 -9.11
CA GLY A 22 -10.37 -6.11 -9.52
C GLY A 22 -11.32 -6.49 -8.39
N SER A 23 -11.31 -5.78 -7.25
CA SER A 23 -12.24 -5.99 -6.13
C SER A 23 -12.30 -4.77 -5.22
N ASN A 24 -13.44 -4.56 -4.54
CA ASN A 24 -13.63 -3.56 -3.50
C ASN A 24 -13.23 -4.04 -2.07
N GLU A 25 -12.91 -5.34 -1.91
CA GLU A 25 -12.51 -5.95 -0.64
C GLU A 25 -11.02 -5.74 -0.33
N ILE A 26 -10.57 -4.50 -0.53
CA ILE A 26 -9.19 -4.09 -0.36
C ILE A 26 -9.06 -2.84 0.49
N ASP A 27 -7.93 -2.73 1.16
CA ASP A 27 -7.41 -1.49 1.72
C ASP A 27 -6.06 -1.18 1.08
N TRP A 28 -5.64 0.07 1.18
CA TRP A 28 -4.37 0.53 0.64
C TRP A 28 -3.85 1.71 1.44
N VAL A 29 -2.58 2.00 1.20
CA VAL A 29 -1.93 3.23 1.61
C VAL A 29 -1.09 3.73 0.46
N GLU A 30 -1.05 5.05 0.29
CA GLU A 30 -0.34 5.69 -0.80
C GLU A 30 0.49 6.87 -0.30
N CYS A 31 1.57 7.15 -1.01
CA CYS A 31 2.22 8.45 -0.99
C CYS A 31 2.22 8.93 -2.45
N GLY A 32 1.39 9.94 -2.72
CA GLY A 32 1.17 10.49 -4.05
C GLY A 32 2.45 11.06 -4.67
N ALA A 33 2.49 11.12 -6.00
CA ALA A 33 3.62 11.73 -6.69
C ALA A 33 3.69 13.25 -6.41
N SER A 34 4.90 13.78 -6.27
CA SER A 34 5.16 15.24 -6.27
C SER A 34 5.79 15.62 -7.61
N ASN A 35 5.17 16.55 -8.34
CA ASN A 35 5.67 17.05 -9.64
C ASN A 35 6.03 15.92 -10.64
N ASN A 36 5.14 14.94 -10.84
CA ASN A 36 5.32 13.78 -11.75
C ASN A 36 6.49 12.84 -11.41
N THR A 37 7.06 12.95 -10.21
CA THR A 37 8.13 12.05 -9.74
C THR A 37 7.59 11.16 -8.62
N GLY A 38 7.84 9.85 -8.72
CA GLY A 38 7.42 8.86 -7.72
C GLY A 38 5.96 8.43 -7.83
N GLY A 39 5.29 8.36 -6.68
CA GLY A 39 4.00 7.70 -6.52
C GLY A 39 4.20 6.23 -6.12
N ILE A 40 3.91 5.93 -4.86
CA ILE A 40 4.03 4.60 -4.28
C ILE A 40 2.69 4.21 -3.65
N ILE A 41 2.24 3.00 -3.90
CA ILE A 41 1.02 2.45 -3.30
C ILE A 41 1.31 1.04 -2.80
N THR A 42 0.75 0.71 -1.64
CA THR A 42 0.72 -0.65 -1.13
C THR A 42 -0.74 -1.03 -0.90
N MET A 43 -1.16 -2.18 -1.44
CA MET A 43 -2.56 -2.63 -1.46
C MET A 43 -2.68 -4.06 -0.96
N TRP A 44 -3.76 -4.37 -0.25
CA TRP A 44 -4.00 -5.71 0.29
C TRP A 44 -5.49 -6.00 0.44
N ARG A 45 -5.84 -7.29 0.52
CA ARG A 45 -7.19 -7.72 0.89
C ARG A 45 -7.42 -7.50 2.38
N LYS A 46 -8.57 -6.91 2.73
CA LYS A 46 -8.95 -6.59 4.13
C LYS A 46 -8.94 -7.80 5.06
N ASN A 47 -9.30 -8.97 4.52
CA ASN A 47 -9.40 -10.21 5.28
C ASN A 47 -8.04 -10.90 5.51
N TYR A 48 -6.97 -10.44 4.84
CA TYR A 48 -5.64 -11.05 4.94
C TYR A 48 -4.71 -10.25 5.83
N PHE A 49 -4.85 -8.93 5.87
CA PHE A 49 -3.94 -8.05 6.60
C PHE A 49 -4.70 -6.92 7.29
N LYS A 50 -4.36 -6.65 8.55
CA LYS A 50 -4.80 -5.48 9.31
C LYS A 50 -3.63 -4.52 9.46
N MET A 51 -3.69 -3.37 8.81
CA MET A 51 -2.70 -2.31 9.04
C MET A 51 -2.93 -1.72 10.43
N LEU A 52 -1.85 -1.58 11.19
CA LEU A 52 -1.84 -0.92 12.50
C LEU A 52 -1.20 0.46 12.42
N ARG A 53 -0.11 0.56 11.65
CA ARG A 53 0.64 1.81 11.48
C ARG A 53 1.24 1.88 10.07
N SER A 54 1.41 3.10 9.59
CA SER A 54 2.25 3.39 8.43
C SER A 54 3.12 4.60 8.69
N PHE A 55 4.27 4.66 8.02
CA PHE A 55 5.16 5.82 8.00
C PHE A 55 6.07 5.76 6.77
N ASN A 56 6.57 6.90 6.34
CA ASN A 56 7.41 7.03 5.16
C ASN A 56 8.71 7.77 5.49
N GLY A 57 9.79 7.36 4.83
CA GLY A 57 11.02 8.12 4.73
C GLY A 57 11.11 8.80 3.37
N SER A 58 12.30 9.30 3.02
CA SER A 58 12.54 9.94 1.72
C SER A 58 12.30 8.97 0.55
N ASN A 59 12.69 7.70 0.71
CA ASN A 59 12.80 6.74 -0.38
C ASN A 59 12.09 5.40 -0.05
N TYR A 60 11.28 5.36 0.99
CA TYR A 60 10.58 4.13 1.37
C TYR A 60 9.27 4.41 2.08
N PHE A 61 8.38 3.44 2.00
CA PHE A 61 7.11 3.41 2.69
C PHE A 61 7.02 2.14 3.54
N VAL A 62 6.72 2.29 4.83
CA VAL A 62 6.57 1.17 5.77
C VAL A 62 5.11 1.01 6.15
N ILE A 63 4.65 -0.23 6.17
CA ILE A 63 3.42 -0.64 6.84
C ILE A 63 3.72 -1.70 7.89
N GLU A 64 3.16 -1.50 9.07
CA GLU A 64 3.18 -2.47 10.17
C GLU A 64 1.76 -2.96 10.39
N GLY A 65 1.61 -4.27 10.58
CA GLY A 65 0.29 -4.83 10.80
C GLY A 65 0.29 -6.30 11.14
N GLU A 66 -0.90 -6.85 11.22
CA GLU A 66 -1.15 -8.25 11.52
C GLU A 66 -1.56 -8.99 10.25
N TRP A 67 -0.79 -10.01 9.89
CA TRP A 67 -1.18 -10.98 8.89
C TRP A 67 -2.16 -11.99 9.52
N LYS A 68 -3.45 -11.84 9.17
CA LYS A 68 -4.56 -12.55 9.81
C LYS A 68 -4.64 -14.03 9.45
N VAL A 69 -4.03 -14.43 8.33
CA VAL A 69 -4.12 -15.82 7.85
C VAL A 69 -3.15 -16.68 8.66
N GLY A 70 -3.68 -17.71 9.32
CA GLY A 70 -2.91 -18.62 10.17
C GLY A 70 -2.99 -18.21 11.65
N VAL A 71 -1.84 -18.08 12.30
CA VAL A 71 -1.73 -17.86 13.76
C VAL A 71 -1.79 -16.37 14.17
N GLY A 72 -2.01 -15.45 13.22
CA GLY A 72 -1.96 -14.01 13.48
C GLY A 72 -0.53 -13.55 13.78
N VAL A 73 0.21 -13.15 12.73
CA VAL A 73 1.63 -12.77 12.86
C VAL A 73 1.80 -11.27 12.64
N GLN A 74 2.58 -10.61 13.48
CA GLN A 74 3.00 -9.23 13.22
C GLN A 74 4.02 -9.20 12.07
N VAL A 75 3.74 -8.39 11.07
CA VAL A 75 4.55 -8.25 9.87
C VAL A 75 4.81 -6.77 9.60
N THR A 76 6.06 -6.47 9.26
CA THR A 76 6.49 -5.18 8.73
C THR A 76 6.80 -5.37 7.25
N ILE A 77 6.12 -4.62 6.38
CA ILE A 77 6.43 -4.56 4.95
C ILE A 77 7.05 -3.19 4.64
N VAL A 78 8.16 -3.21 3.91
CA VAL A 78 8.88 -2.02 3.47
C VAL A 78 8.87 -1.98 1.95
N ASN A 79 8.25 -0.96 1.37
CA ASN A 79 8.22 -0.69 -0.05
C ASN A 79 9.26 0.40 -0.36
N VAL A 80 10.39 0.01 -0.97
CA VAL A 80 11.57 0.88 -1.18
C VAL A 80 11.62 1.37 -2.63
N TYR A 81 11.66 2.68 -2.82
CA TYR A 81 11.78 3.38 -4.10
C TYR A 81 13.22 3.89 -4.27
N ASN A 82 13.87 3.59 -5.40
CA ASN A 82 15.28 3.89 -5.64
C ASN A 82 15.46 4.72 -6.90
#